data_AF-A0A662SVI5-F1
#
_entry.id   AF-A0A662SVI5-F1
#
_cell.length_a   1.000
_cell.length_b   1.000
_cell.length_c   1.000
_cell.angle_alpha   90.00
_cell.angle_beta   90.00
_cell.angle_gamma   90.00
#
_symmetry.space_group_name_H-M   'P 1'
#
loop_
_entity.id
_entity.type
_entity.pdbx_description
1 polymer ?
#
loop_
_entity_poly.entity_id
_entity_poly.type
_entity_poly.pdbx_seq_one_letter_code
_entity_poly.pdbx_strand_id
1 'polypeptide(L)'
;MQVEEAIREYNSARSPEAEAKLISARGGRIEVEFKLARACSLLDWVEDLALILEDKLKAKVKLEEIREQEGEEIKVIGVFKLEADRSAGDSS
;
A
#
# COMPACT_ATOMS: atom_id res chain seq x y z
N MET A 1 -9.86 1.77 -11.17
CA MET A 1 -8.74 2.71 -10.92
C MET A 1 -7.45 1.90 -10.70
N GLN A 2 -6.27 2.43 -11.03
CA GLN A 2 -4.99 1.69 -10.94
C GLN A 2 -4.68 1.18 -9.51
N VAL A 3 -5.08 1.94 -8.49
CA VAL A 3 -4.92 1.54 -7.07
C VAL A 3 -5.77 0.32 -6.73
N GLU A 4 -7.03 0.28 -7.15
CA GLU A 4 -7.92 -0.84 -6.86
C GLU A 4 -7.42 -2.15 -7.51
N GLU A 5 -6.80 -2.05 -8.69
CA GLU A 5 -6.20 -3.19 -9.38
C GLU A 5 -4.97 -3.70 -8.64
N ALA A 6 -4.10 -2.80 -8.16
CA ALA A 6 -2.96 -3.15 -7.31
C ALA A 6 -3.40 -3.93 -6.07
N ILE A 7 -4.46 -3.47 -5.38
CA ILE A 7 -5.01 -4.15 -4.19
C ILE A 7 -5.55 -5.54 -4.55
N ARG A 8 -6.22 -5.70 -5.69
CA ARG A 8 -6.71 -7.02 -6.14
C ARG A 8 -5.57 -7.98 -6.45
N GLU A 9 -4.53 -7.49 -7.11
CA GLU A 9 -3.34 -8.29 -7.44
C GLU A 9 -2.62 -8.77 -6.17
N TYR A 10 -2.42 -7.85 -5.22
CA TYR A 10 -1.89 -8.17 -3.89
C TYR A 10 -2.73 -9.25 -3.19
N ASN A 11 -4.05 -9.05 -3.09
CA ASN A 11 -4.93 -10.02 -2.44
C ASN A 11 -4.96 -11.38 -3.13
N SER A 12 -4.89 -11.40 -4.46
CA SER A 12 -4.84 -12.67 -5.22
C SER A 12 -3.57 -13.46 -4.93
N ALA A 13 -2.48 -12.81 -4.55
CA ALA A 13 -1.20 -13.45 -4.26
C ALA A 13 -1.04 -13.79 -2.77
N ARG A 14 -1.59 -12.98 -1.86
CA ARG A 14 -1.29 -13.05 -0.42
C ARG A 14 -2.48 -13.48 0.46
N SER A 15 -3.69 -13.54 -0.06
CA SER A 15 -4.85 -14.07 0.68
C SER A 15 -4.74 -15.60 0.82
N PRO A 16 -5.06 -16.19 1.99
CA PRO A 16 -5.67 -15.58 3.18
C PRO A 16 -4.68 -15.16 4.28
N GLU A 17 -3.38 -15.16 4.02
CA GLU A 17 -2.35 -14.83 5.01
C GLU A 17 -2.30 -13.32 5.30
N ALA A 18 -2.43 -12.51 4.25
CA ALA A 18 -2.55 -11.06 4.32
C ALA A 18 -3.60 -10.57 3.32
N GLU A 19 -4.54 -9.73 3.78
CA GLU A 19 -5.54 -9.08 2.94
C GLU A 19 -5.37 -7.57 3.04
N ALA A 20 -5.36 -6.88 1.90
CA ALA A 20 -5.33 -5.44 1.78
C ALA A 20 -6.68 -4.90 1.28
N LYS A 21 -7.11 -3.75 1.79
CA LYS A 21 -8.36 -3.11 1.41
C LYS A 21 -8.15 -1.61 1.29
N LEU A 22 -8.50 -1.05 0.14
CA LEU A 22 -8.43 0.39 -0.08
C LEU A 22 -9.46 1.11 0.81
N ILE A 23 -9.00 2.01 1.67
CA ILE A 23 -9.85 2.90 2.45
C ILE A 23 -10.10 4.19 1.66
N SER A 24 -9.04 4.80 1.15
CA SER A 24 -9.08 6.10 0.47
C SER A 24 -7.89 6.26 -0.47
N ALA A 25 -8.10 6.91 -1.61
CA ALA A 25 -7.03 7.34 -2.51
C ALA A 25 -7.34 8.75 -3.02
N ARG A 26 -6.83 9.78 -2.35
CA ARG A 26 -7.05 11.19 -2.72
C ARG A 26 -5.84 12.05 -2.38
N GLY A 27 -5.60 13.07 -3.22
CA GLY A 27 -4.57 14.07 -2.97
C GLY A 27 -3.14 13.51 -2.92
N GLY A 28 -2.87 12.43 -3.66
CA GLY A 28 -1.58 11.73 -3.63
C GLY A 28 -1.36 10.90 -2.37
N ARG A 29 -2.36 10.73 -1.50
CA ARG A 29 -2.32 9.80 -0.37
C ARG A 29 -3.23 8.61 -0.63
N ILE A 30 -2.72 7.42 -0.30
CA ILE A 30 -3.41 6.15 -0.42
C ILE A 30 -3.44 5.51 0.96
N GLU A 31 -4.63 5.32 1.51
CA GLU A 31 -4.84 4.68 2.80
C GLU A 31 -5.35 3.26 2.56
N VAL A 32 -4.64 2.28 3.10
CA VAL A 32 -4.94 0.85 2.91
C VAL A 32 -5.03 0.17 4.27
N GLU A 33 -6.13 -0.54 4.50
CA GLU A 33 -6.30 -1.45 5.64
C GLU A 33 -5.69 -2.80 5.30
N PHE A 34 -4.80 -3.28 6.14
CA PHE A 34 -4.21 -4.61 6.11
C PHE A 34 -4.80 -5.44 7.24
N LYS A 35 -5.24 -6.63 6.88
CA LYS A 35 -5.65 -7.68 7.79
C LYS A 35 -4.64 -8.81 7.69
N LEU A 36 -3.95 -9.08 8.78
CA LEU A 36 -2.90 -10.09 8.84
C LEU A 36 -3.35 -11.26 9.70
N ALA A 37 -3.12 -12.48 9.23
CA ALA A 37 -3.20 -13.66 10.09
C ALA A 37 -2.04 -13.62 11.11
N ARG A 38 -2.31 -14.07 12.35
CA ARG A 38 -1.41 -13.94 13.51
C ARG A 38 0.06 -14.29 13.17
N ALA A 39 0.97 -13.47 13.71
CA ALA A 39 2.44 -13.65 13.69
C ALA A 39 3.17 -13.40 12.35
N CYS A 40 2.64 -12.55 11.47
CA CYS A 40 3.32 -12.19 10.23
C CYS A 40 3.97 -10.81 10.28
N SER A 41 5.12 -10.66 9.59
CA SER A 41 5.91 -9.43 9.53
C SER A 41 5.20 -8.37 8.69
N LEU A 42 4.41 -7.51 9.32
CA LEU A 42 3.67 -6.41 8.68
C LEU A 42 4.51 -5.60 7.66
N LEU A 43 5.79 -5.32 7.97
CA LEU A 43 6.65 -4.53 7.09
C LEU A 43 6.79 -5.16 5.70
N ASP A 44 7.01 -6.47 5.63
CA ASP A 44 7.22 -7.20 4.37
C ASP A 44 5.99 -7.07 3.46
N TRP A 45 4.80 -7.22 4.06
CA TRP A 45 3.50 -7.07 3.40
C TRP A 45 3.24 -5.65 2.89
N VAL A 46 3.62 -4.65 3.70
CA VAL A 46 3.47 -3.24 3.37
C VAL A 46 4.43 -2.83 2.24
N GLU A 47 5.66 -3.34 2.25
CA GLU A 47 6.65 -3.13 1.20
C GLU A 47 6.24 -3.81 -0.12
N ASP A 48 5.72 -5.03 -0.07
CA ASP A 48 5.22 -5.76 -1.24
C ASP A 48 4.10 -4.98 -1.95
N LEU A 49 3.13 -4.45 -1.19
CA LEU A 49 2.08 -3.60 -1.77
C LEU A 49 2.64 -2.28 -2.33
N ALA A 50 3.60 -1.65 -1.64
CA ALA A 50 4.20 -0.41 -2.11
C ALA A 50 4.83 -0.59 -3.50
N LEU A 51 5.56 -1.69 -3.72
CA LEU A 51 6.17 -2.02 -5.01
C LEU A 51 5.13 -2.18 -6.12
N ILE A 52 4.02 -2.88 -5.85
CA ILE A 52 2.92 -3.05 -6.80
C ILE A 52 2.29 -1.67 -7.12
N LEU A 53 2.09 -0.82 -6.10
CA LEU A 53 1.58 0.53 -6.30
C LEU A 53 2.55 1.38 -7.12
N GLU A 54 3.85 1.32 -6.87
CA GLU A 54 4.88 2.02 -7.67
C GLU A 54 4.82 1.59 -9.14
N ASP A 55 4.73 0.29 -9.40
CA ASP A 55 4.63 -0.23 -10.76
C ASP A 55 3.34 0.19 -11.46
N LYS A 56 2.18 0.07 -10.80
CA LYS A 56 0.87 0.39 -11.41
C LYS A 56 0.68 1.89 -11.62
N LEU A 57 1.18 2.71 -10.70
CA LEU A 57 1.02 4.17 -10.71
C LEU A 57 2.16 4.88 -11.44
N LYS A 58 3.24 4.16 -11.78
CA LYS A 58 4.46 4.70 -12.40
C LYS A 58 4.98 5.92 -11.64
N ALA A 59 4.89 5.87 -10.32
CA ALA A 59 5.26 6.96 -9.42
C ALA A 59 5.92 6.38 -8.17
N LYS A 60 6.75 7.18 -7.51
CA LYS A 60 7.41 6.77 -6.27
C LYS A 60 6.37 6.71 -5.15
N VAL A 61 6.31 5.61 -4.43
CA VAL A 61 5.38 5.43 -3.30
C VAL A 61 6.20 5.20 -2.05
N LYS A 62 5.93 5.99 -1.01
CA LYS A 62 6.54 5.82 0.30
C LYS A 62 5.48 5.61 1.36
N LEU A 63 5.78 4.71 2.28
CA LEU A 63 5.04 4.59 3.52
C LEU A 63 5.25 5.87 4.35
N GLU A 64 4.19 6.63 4.58
CA GLU A 64 4.20 7.85 5.38
C GLU A 64 3.88 7.52 6.85
N GLU A 65 2.93 6.62 7.09
CA GLU A 65 2.49 6.28 8.44
C GLU A 65 1.90 4.86 8.51
N ILE A 66 2.07 4.20 9.65
CA ILE A 66 1.37 2.97 10.00
C ILE A 66 0.53 3.26 11.24
N ARG A 67 -0.76 2.92 11.20
CA ARG A 67 -1.66 2.99 12.36
C ARG A 67 -2.14 1.59 12.69
N GLU A 68 -1.80 1.11 13.88
CA GLU A 68 -2.34 -0.13 14.40
C GLU A 68 -3.67 0.16 15.11
N GLN A 69 -4.69 -0.65 14.85
CA GLN A 69 -5.99 -0.51 15.48
C GLN A 69 -6.20 -1.71 16.41
N GLU A 70 -6.19 -1.45 17.72
CA GLU A 70 -6.43 -2.47 18.75
C GLU A 70 -7.91 -2.94 18.71
N GLY A 71 -8.12 -4.24 18.55
CA GLY A 71 -9.43 -4.90 18.47
C GLY A 71 -9.31 -6.44 18.54
N GLU A 72 -10.41 -7.16 18.35
CA GLU A 72 -10.41 -8.65 18.31
C GLU A 72 -9.54 -9.22 17.17
N GLU A 73 -9.37 -8.45 16.09
CA GLU A 73 -8.52 -8.75 14.94
C GLU A 73 -7.45 -7.67 14.83
N ILE A 74 -6.20 -8.06 14.55
CA ILE A 74 -5.09 -7.12 14.32
C ILE A 74 -5.34 -6.47 12.97
N LYS A 75 -5.80 -5.22 12.99
CA LYS A 75 -5.97 -4.38 11.80
C LYS A 75 -4.91 -3.32 11.77
N VAL A 76 -4.31 -3.13 10.62
CA VAL A 76 -3.26 -2.15 10.43
C VAL A 76 -3.59 -1.27 9.24
N ILE A 77 -3.50 0.04 9.39
CA ILE A 77 -3.72 0.99 8.31
C ILE A 77 -2.35 1.53 7.86
N GLY A 78 -1.96 1.17 6.64
CA GLY A 78 -0.80 1.75 5.98
C GLY A 78 -1.21 2.99 5.18
N VAL A 79 -0.59 4.13 5.50
CA VAL A 79 -0.76 5.38 4.76
C VAL A 79 0.43 5.55 3.84
N PHE A 80 0.17 5.50 2.54
CA PHE A 80 1.18 5.68 1.50
C PHE A 80 1.03 7.06 0.86
N LYS A 81 2.16 7.66 0.52
CA LYS A 81 2.24 8.92 -0.19
C LYS A 81 2.92 8.73 -1.52
N LEU A 82 2.25 9.23 -2.55
CA LEU A 82 2.77 9.37 -3.88
C LEU A 82 3.70 10.58 -3.92
N GLU A 83 4.97 10.33 -4.18
CA GLU A 83 5.89 11.36 -4.62
C GLU A 83 5.84 11.39 -6.15
N ALA A 84 5.41 12.53 -6.70
CA ALA A 84 5.49 12.74 -8.14
C ALA A 84 6.98 12.68 -8.52
N ASP A 85 7.35 11.68 -9.30
CA ASP A 85 8.69 11.57 -9.84
C ASP A 85 8.90 12.75 -10.79
N ARG A 86 9.48 13.83 -10.28
CA ARG A 86 10.03 14.90 -11.11
C ARG A 86 11.31 14.39 -11.75
N SER A 87 11.23 13.37 -12.59
CA SER A 87 12.16 13.22 -13.71
C SER A 87 11.80 14.27 -14.76
N ALA A 88 11.95 15.54 -14.38
CA ALA A 88 12.20 16.59 -15.34
C ALA A 88 13.64 16.34 -15.81
N GLY A 89 13.78 15.73 -16.98
CA GLY A 89 15.04 15.74 -17.70
C GLY A 89 15.44 17.20 -17.92
N ASP A 90 16.43 17.65 -17.16
CA ASP A 90 17.27 18.78 -17.51
C ASP A 90 17.98 18.38 -18.80
N SER A 91 17.45 18.84 -19.94
CA SER A 91 18.17 18.79 -21.21
C SER A 91 18.87 20.13 -21.35
N SER A 92 20.13 20.15 -20.95
CA SER A 92 21.11 21.18 -21.33
C SER A 92 21.39 21.17 -22.83
#